data_AF-A0A8H7VDI3-F1
#
_entry.id   AF-A0A8H7VDI3-F1
#
_cell.length_a   1.000
_cell.length_b   1.000
_cell.length_c   1.000
_cell.angle_alpha   90.00
_cell.angle_beta   90.00
_cell.angle_gamma   90.00
#
_symmetry.space_group_name_H-M   'P 1'
#
loop_
_entity.id
_entity.type
_entity.pdbx_description
1 polymer ?
#
loop_
_entity_poly.entity_id
_entity_poly.type
_entity_poly.pdbx_seq_one_letter_code
_entity_poly.pdbx_strand_id
1 'polypeptide(L)'
;MEKALARFVNEMESEGAPISHESLRDQAIAIRNALKITNFEFSDGWMSNFEKRFSFKSRIIHGKAGSAVTSTQDIQTQISKIKEKINEYGLSNVYNFDETALFYAQVPRRTISKTPLSGQKDDKTRITIALACNADGSHKHKLFFIGHAAKPPCFGGKTGEQHGHWY
;
A
#
# COMPACT_ATOMS: atom_id res chain seq x y z
N MET A 1 -17.03 -16.50 -25.07
CA MET A 1 -16.39 -16.63 -23.74
C MET A 1 -15.61 -15.36 -23.38
N GLU A 2 -14.51 -15.03 -24.06
CA GLU A 2 -13.66 -13.87 -23.69
C GLU A 2 -14.40 -12.54 -23.61
N LYS A 3 -15.29 -12.22 -24.56
CA LYS A 3 -16.12 -11.01 -24.50
C LYS A 3 -17.02 -10.94 -23.28
N ALA A 4 -17.54 -12.08 -22.82
CA ALA A 4 -18.38 -12.15 -21.62
C ALA A 4 -17.54 -11.95 -20.34
N LEU A 5 -16.33 -12.49 -20.33
CA LEU A 5 -15.38 -12.26 -19.24
C LEU A 5 -14.92 -10.79 -19.19
N ALA A 6 -14.66 -10.18 -20.34
CA ALA A 6 -14.32 -8.75 -20.42
C ALA A 6 -15.48 -7.85 -19.96
N ARG A 7 -16.73 -8.20 -20.30
CA ARG A 7 -17.91 -7.49 -19.80
C ARG A 7 -18.00 -7.55 -18.27
N PHE A 8 -17.77 -8.71 -17.68
CA PHE A 8 -17.74 -8.85 -16.22
C PHE A 8 -16.66 -7.96 -15.58
N VAL A 9 -15.45 -7.91 -16.16
CA VAL A 9 -14.39 -7.02 -15.67
C VAL A 9 -14.83 -5.54 -15.71
N ASN A 10 -15.44 -5.10 -16.81
CA ASN A 10 -15.93 -3.73 -16.95
C ASN A 10 -17.07 -3.41 -15.96
N GLU A 11 -17.97 -4.36 -15.69
CA GLU A 11 -19.07 -4.18 -14.72
C GLU A 11 -18.50 -3.98 -13.32
N MET A 12 -17.57 -4.85 -12.89
CA MET A 12 -16.90 -4.73 -11.59
C MET A 12 -16.08 -3.44 -11.47
N GLU A 13 -15.40 -3.01 -12.54
CA GLU A 13 -14.70 -1.72 -12.58
C GLU A 13 -15.68 -0.54 -12.40
N SER A 14 -16.85 -0.58 -13.04
CA SER A 14 -17.87 0.47 -12.92
C SER A 14 -18.46 0.58 -11.50
N GLU A 15 -18.50 -0.53 -10.77
CA GLU A 15 -18.93 -0.59 -9.37
C GLU A 15 -17.80 -0.25 -8.39
N GLY A 16 -16.57 -0.03 -8.88
CA GLY A 16 -15.38 0.21 -8.07
C GLY A 16 -14.94 -1.02 -7.25
N ALA A 17 -15.38 -2.21 -7.64
CA ALA A 17 -15.09 -3.45 -6.94
C ALA A 17 -13.78 -4.08 -7.46
N PRO A 18 -12.77 -4.29 -6.59
CA PRO A 18 -11.50 -4.86 -7.02
C PRO A 18 -11.66 -6.35 -7.39
N ILE A 19 -11.07 -6.76 -8.51
CA ILE A 19 -11.04 -8.15 -8.95
C ILE A 19 -9.62 -8.70 -8.82
N SER A 20 -9.47 -9.84 -8.14
CA SER A 20 -8.22 -10.59 -8.11
C SER A 20 -8.08 -11.50 -9.34
N HIS A 21 -6.84 -11.90 -9.65
CA HIS A 21 -6.59 -12.85 -10.76
C HIS A 21 -7.25 -14.23 -10.52
N GLU A 22 -7.40 -14.64 -9.26
CA GLU A 22 -8.11 -15.88 -8.88
C GLU A 22 -9.62 -15.74 -9.14
N SER A 23 -10.25 -14.66 -8.68
CA SER A 23 -11.67 -14.39 -8.92
C SER A 23 -12.00 -14.26 -10.41
N LEU A 24 -11.09 -13.67 -11.20
CA LEU A 24 -11.24 -13.60 -12.65
C LEU A 24 -11.20 -14.99 -13.29
N ARG A 25 -10.33 -15.88 -12.81
CA ARG A 25 -10.25 -17.28 -13.26
C ARG A 25 -11.52 -18.05 -12.89
N ASP A 26 -12.03 -17.88 -11.67
CA ASP A 26 -13.27 -18.53 -11.23
C ASP A 26 -14.45 -18.13 -12.11
N GLN A 27 -14.56 -16.83 -12.43
CA GLN A 27 -15.59 -16.35 -13.35
C GLN A 27 -15.41 -16.92 -14.77
N ALA A 28 -14.18 -17.05 -15.24
CA ALA A 28 -13.90 -17.67 -16.53
C ALA A 28 -14.35 -19.14 -16.57
N ILE A 29 -14.12 -19.89 -15.48
CA ILE A 29 -14.59 -21.27 -15.30
C ILE A 29 -16.12 -21.32 -15.28
N ALA A 30 -16.79 -20.42 -14.56
CA ALA A 30 -18.25 -20.34 -14.53
C ALA A 30 -18.84 -20.12 -15.93
N ILE A 31 -18.28 -19.17 -16.69
CA ILE A 31 -18.69 -18.89 -18.07
C ILE A 31 -18.44 -20.10 -18.97
N ARG A 32 -17.28 -20.78 -18.83
CA ARG A 32 -16.97 -22.00 -19.58
C ARG A 32 -18.00 -23.10 -19.34
N ASN A 33 -18.34 -23.34 -18.08
CA ASN A 33 -19.28 -24.38 -17.70
C ASN A 33 -20.69 -24.07 -18.22
N ALA A 34 -21.13 -22.80 -18.12
CA ALA A 34 -22.40 -22.36 -18.68
C ALA A 34 -22.48 -22.55 -20.20
N LEU A 35 -21.36 -22.36 -20.91
CA LEU A 35 -21.25 -22.57 -22.35
C LEU A 35 -20.96 -24.03 -22.74
N LYS A 36 -20.87 -24.95 -21.77
CA LYS A 36 -20.60 -26.39 -21.95
C LYS A 36 -19.30 -26.67 -22.74
N ILE A 37 -18.26 -25.85 -22.53
CA ILE A 37 -16.95 -26.03 -23.17
C ILE A 37 -16.08 -26.90 -22.26
N THR A 38 -15.66 -28.08 -22.74
CA THR A 38 -15.00 -29.10 -21.89
C THR A 38 -13.48 -29.17 -22.02
N ASN A 39 -12.90 -28.66 -23.12
CA ASN A 39 -11.48 -28.85 -23.43
C ASN A 39 -10.66 -27.54 -23.35
N PHE A 40 -10.94 -26.71 -22.35
CA PHE A 40 -10.29 -25.41 -22.22
C PHE A 40 -9.88 -25.11 -20.77
N GLU A 41 -8.59 -24.82 -20.59
CA GLU A 41 -7.95 -24.53 -19.29
C GLU A 41 -7.45 -23.09 -19.25
N PHE A 42 -7.66 -22.43 -18.10
CA PHE A 42 -7.32 -21.02 -17.89
C PHE A 42 -5.93 -20.85 -17.28
N SER A 43 -4.92 -21.21 -18.07
CA SER A 43 -3.51 -21.04 -17.69
C SER A 43 -3.15 -19.57 -17.44
N ASP A 44 -2.11 -19.32 -16.66
CA ASP A 44 -1.61 -17.95 -16.41
C ASP A 44 -1.24 -17.22 -17.72
N GLY A 45 -0.72 -17.96 -18.70
CA GLY A 45 -0.41 -17.44 -20.03
C GLY A 45 -1.66 -17.01 -20.80
N TRP A 46 -2.76 -17.77 -20.70
CA TRP A 46 -4.02 -17.36 -21.32
C TRP A 46 -4.58 -16.10 -20.66
N MET A 47 -4.58 -16.04 -19.33
CA MET A 47 -5.06 -14.88 -18.57
C MET A 47 -4.26 -13.62 -18.93
N SER A 48 -2.93 -13.72 -18.97
CA SER A 48 -2.05 -12.63 -19.37
C SER A 48 -2.34 -12.14 -20.80
N ASN A 49 -2.67 -13.05 -21.72
CA ASN A 49 -3.02 -12.70 -23.09
C ASN A 49 -4.43 -12.11 -23.19
N PHE A 50 -5.39 -12.58 -22.39
CA PHE A 50 -6.71 -11.98 -22.26
C PHE A 50 -6.61 -10.53 -21.79
N GLU A 51 -5.87 -10.28 -20.71
CA GLU A 51 -5.64 -8.91 -20.20
C GLU A 51 -5.07 -8.00 -21.30
N LYS A 52 -4.05 -8.46 -22.02
CA LYS A 52 -3.47 -7.72 -23.15
C LYS A 52 -4.48 -7.47 -24.28
N ARG A 53 -5.25 -8.48 -24.68
CA ARG A 53 -6.24 -8.38 -25.77
C ARG A 53 -7.32 -7.34 -25.47
N PHE A 54 -7.76 -7.25 -24.22
CA PHE A 54 -8.80 -6.31 -23.79
C PHE A 54 -8.23 -5.04 -23.14
N SER A 55 -6.91 -4.85 -23.20
CA SER A 55 -6.21 -3.68 -22.63
C SER A 55 -6.38 -3.49 -21.12
N PHE A 56 -6.65 -4.57 -20.38
CA PHE A 56 -6.64 -4.57 -18.93
C PHE A 56 -5.21 -4.59 -18.40
N LYS A 57 -5.00 -3.96 -17.24
CA LYS A 57 -3.70 -3.92 -16.56
C LYS A 57 -3.89 -4.27 -15.10
N SER A 58 -3.08 -5.20 -14.60
CA SER A 58 -2.95 -5.43 -13.16
C SER A 58 -2.37 -4.19 -12.49
N ARG A 59 -3.06 -3.68 -11.47
CA ARG A 59 -2.69 -2.48 -10.72
C ARG A 59 -2.64 -2.81 -9.24
N ILE A 60 -1.63 -2.29 -8.56
CA ILE A 60 -1.58 -2.34 -7.10
C ILE A 60 -2.50 -1.23 -6.59
N ILE A 61 -3.55 -1.62 -5.86
CA ILE A 61 -4.44 -0.68 -5.20
C ILE A 61 -3.77 -0.26 -3.89
N HIS A 62 -3.39 1.01 -3.79
CA HIS A 62 -2.74 1.57 -2.59
C HIS A 62 -3.78 2.22 -1.66
N GLY A 63 -3.86 1.71 -0.43
CA GLY A 63 -4.54 2.38 0.70
C GLY A 63 -6.08 2.41 0.66
N LYS A 64 -6.68 2.84 1.79
CA LYS A 64 -8.11 3.14 1.94
C LYS A 64 -8.51 4.49 1.32
N ALA A 65 -7.98 4.84 0.14
CA ALA A 65 -8.33 6.10 -0.51
C ALA A 65 -9.85 6.23 -0.79
N GLY A 66 -10.54 5.09 -0.97
CA GLY A 66 -11.99 5.04 -1.19
C GLY A 66 -12.87 5.15 0.07
N SER A 67 -12.31 5.12 1.29
CA SER A 67 -13.10 5.23 2.54
C SER A 67 -13.12 6.62 3.16
N ALA A 68 -12.30 7.56 2.65
CA ALA A 68 -12.44 8.94 3.04
C ALA A 68 -13.62 9.52 2.27
N VAL A 69 -14.76 9.67 2.94
CA VAL A 69 -15.86 10.54 2.47
C VAL A 69 -15.30 11.95 2.45
N THR A 70 -14.50 12.28 1.43
CA THR A 70 -13.93 13.61 1.23
C THR A 70 -14.90 14.47 0.39
N SER A 71 -16.02 13.88 -0.03
CA SER A 71 -16.97 14.38 -1.01
C SER A 71 -18.19 15.08 -0.41
N THR A 72 -18.32 15.18 0.92
CA THR A 72 -19.34 16.07 1.50
C THR A 72 -18.87 17.52 1.40
N GLN A 73 -19.76 18.41 0.96
CA GLN A 73 -19.50 19.85 0.83
C GLN A 73 -18.91 20.47 2.10
N ASP A 74 -19.30 19.98 3.27
CA ASP A 74 -18.81 20.45 4.57
C ASP A 74 -17.31 20.16 4.76
N ILE A 75 -16.87 18.93 4.46
CA ILE A 75 -15.45 18.55 4.54
C ILE A 75 -14.61 19.39 3.57
N GLN A 76 -15.10 19.60 2.35
CA GLN A 76 -14.40 20.44 1.38
C GLN A 76 -14.28 21.89 1.86
N THR A 77 -15.32 22.42 2.49
CA THR A 77 -15.31 23.77 3.08
C THR A 77 -14.29 23.88 4.23
N GLN A 78 -14.21 22.87 5.11
CA GLN A 78 -13.22 22.86 6.19
C GLN A 78 -11.79 22.74 5.66
N ILE A 79 -11.55 21.91 4.63
CA ILE A 79 -10.24 21.80 3.98
C ILE A 79 -9.82 23.15 3.39
N SER A 80 -10.73 23.87 2.71
CA SER A 80 -10.44 25.20 2.18
C SER A 80 -10.04 26.19 3.29
N LYS A 81 -10.77 26.21 4.41
CA LYS A 81 -10.43 27.06 5.56
C LYS A 81 -9.05 26.76 6.15
N ILE A 82 -8.70 25.47 6.26
CA ILE A 82 -7.37 25.06 6.73
C ILE A 82 -6.29 25.53 5.75
N LYS A 83 -6.50 25.37 4.44
CA LYS A 83 -5.56 25.83 3.41
C LYS A 83 -5.38 27.35 3.43
N GLU A 84 -6.47 28.11 3.54
CA GLU A 84 -6.42 29.56 3.69
C GLU A 84 -5.59 29.95 4.92
N LYS A 85 -5.80 29.28 6.05
CA LYS A 85 -5.04 29.55 7.26
C LYS A 85 -3.55 29.20 7.11
N ILE A 86 -3.22 28.10 6.45
CA ILE A 86 -1.83 27.71 6.18
C ILE A 86 -1.15 28.72 5.26
N ASN A 87 -1.86 29.29 4.28
CA ASN A 87 -1.33 30.29 3.35
C ASN A 87 -0.97 31.63 4.02
N GLU A 88 -1.42 31.89 5.25
CA GLU A 88 -0.96 33.04 6.04
C GLU A 88 0.51 32.89 6.49
N TYR A 89 1.07 31.68 6.43
CA TYR A 89 2.45 31.37 6.80
C TYR A 89 3.32 31.18 5.56
N GLY A 90 4.54 31.74 5.59
CA GLY A 90 5.56 31.41 4.59
C GLY A 90 5.89 29.91 4.61
N LEU A 91 6.25 29.34 3.46
CA LEU A 91 6.54 27.90 3.31
C LEU A 91 7.62 27.39 4.27
N SER A 92 8.57 28.25 4.65
CA SER A 92 9.62 27.94 5.63
C SER A 92 9.07 27.65 7.04
N ASN A 93 7.86 28.11 7.35
CA ASN A 93 7.15 27.94 8.62
C ASN A 93 6.03 26.88 8.56
N VAL A 94 5.81 26.25 7.40
CA VAL A 94 4.83 25.18 7.25
C VAL A 94 5.56 23.85 7.34
N TYR A 95 5.34 23.08 8.41
CA TYR A 95 6.00 21.79 8.61
C TYR A 95 5.06 20.63 8.36
N ASN A 96 5.60 19.57 7.76
CA ASN A 96 5.00 18.25 7.81
C ASN A 96 5.76 17.39 8.83
N PHE A 97 5.04 16.62 9.63
CA PHE A 97 5.57 15.65 10.57
C PHE A 97 4.89 14.31 10.28
N ASP A 98 5.68 13.27 10.00
CA ASP A 98 5.13 11.94 9.69
C ASP A 98 6.01 10.81 10.24
N GLU A 99 5.40 9.66 10.47
CA GLU A 99 6.04 8.48 11.05
C GLU A 99 6.19 7.36 10.02
N THR A 100 7.37 6.74 9.98
CA THR A 100 7.64 5.55 9.17
C THR A 100 8.23 4.43 10.02
N ALA A 101 7.84 3.20 9.72
CA ALA A 101 8.36 2.02 10.41
C ALA A 101 9.59 1.46 9.69
N LEU A 102 10.73 1.39 10.38
CA LEU A 102 11.93 0.70 9.93
C LEU A 102 11.95 -0.72 10.48
N PHE A 103 11.66 -1.71 9.63
CA PHE A 103 11.70 -3.14 9.95
C PHE A 103 13.11 -3.72 9.73
N TYR A 104 14.04 -3.38 10.61
CA TYR A 104 15.46 -3.72 10.45
C TYR A 104 15.77 -5.22 10.58
N ALA A 105 14.90 -6.00 11.22
CA ALA A 105 15.05 -7.46 11.37
C ALA A 105 14.31 -8.26 10.29
N GLN A 106 13.56 -7.59 9.41
CA GLN A 106 12.72 -8.28 8.43
C GLN A 106 13.57 -8.83 7.27
N VAL A 107 13.42 -10.13 7.00
CA VAL A 107 14.08 -10.81 5.89
C VAL A 107 13.37 -10.55 4.55
N PRO A 108 14.09 -10.65 3.40
CA PRO A 108 13.47 -10.51 2.09
C PRO A 108 12.36 -11.54 1.84
N ARG A 109 11.22 -11.09 1.30
CA ARG A 109 10.11 -11.97 0.90
C ARG A 109 10.39 -12.79 -0.35
N ARG A 110 11.42 -12.41 -1.11
CA ARG A 110 11.86 -13.11 -2.33
C ARG A 110 13.29 -13.55 -2.12
N THR A 111 13.54 -14.81 -2.46
CA THR A 111 14.86 -15.44 -2.37
C THR A 111 15.22 -16.03 -3.72
N ILE A 112 16.52 -16.12 -4.00
CA ILE A 112 17.05 -16.80 -5.17
C ILE A 112 17.63 -18.13 -4.64
N SER A 113 17.01 -19.25 -5.00
CA SER A 113 17.41 -20.58 -4.51
C SER A 113 17.33 -21.64 -5.59
N LYS A 114 18.21 -22.63 -5.53
CA LYS A 114 18.20 -23.83 -6.39
C LYS A 114 17.17 -24.86 -5.96
N THR A 115 16.72 -24.79 -4.70
CA THR A 115 15.73 -25.70 -4.12
C THR A 115 14.62 -24.93 -3.42
N PRO A 116 13.40 -25.50 -3.28
CA PRO A 116 12.32 -24.86 -2.54
C PRO A 116 12.74 -24.59 -1.10
N LEU A 117 12.61 -23.33 -0.67
CA LEU A 117 12.82 -22.92 0.72
C LEU A 117 11.47 -22.73 1.40
N SER A 118 11.33 -23.27 2.61
CA SER A 118 10.18 -22.96 3.47
C SER A 118 10.21 -21.48 3.84
N GLY A 119 9.03 -20.84 3.79
CA GLY A 119 8.91 -19.45 4.21
C GLY A 119 9.29 -19.28 5.68
N GLN A 120 10.04 -18.22 5.99
CA GLN A 120 10.27 -17.81 7.36
C GLN A 120 9.14 -16.89 7.81
N LYS A 121 8.80 -16.96 9.10
CA LYS A 121 7.84 -16.03 9.71
C LYS A 121 8.45 -14.62 9.68
N ASP A 122 7.69 -13.65 9.16
CA ASP A 122 8.11 -12.24 9.16
C ASP A 122 8.43 -11.78 10.59
N ASP A 123 9.68 -11.39 10.84
CA ASP A 123 10.04 -10.64 12.04
C ASP A 123 9.54 -9.19 11.88
N LYS A 124 8.61 -8.80 12.74
CA LYS A 124 7.98 -7.47 12.74
C LYS A 124 8.66 -6.50 13.68
N THR A 125 9.83 -6.85 14.22
CA THR A 125 10.64 -5.96 15.05
C THR A 125 10.98 -4.71 14.24
N ARG A 126 10.59 -3.55 14.76
CA ARG A 126 10.70 -2.26 14.09
C ARG A 126 11.09 -1.15 15.06
N ILE A 127 11.74 -0.13 14.51
CA ILE A 127 11.85 1.19 15.14
C ILE A 127 10.95 2.13 14.35
N THR A 128 10.12 2.92 15.02
CA THR A 128 9.38 3.98 14.37
C THR A 128 10.28 5.20 14.27
N ILE A 129 10.38 5.77 13.09
CA ILE A 129 11.16 6.98 12.83
C ILE A 129 10.17 8.08 12.50
N ALA A 130 10.18 9.16 13.26
CA ALA A 130 9.43 10.35 12.91
C ALA A 130 10.32 11.35 12.18
N LEU A 131 9.77 11.92 11.11
CA LEU A 131 10.41 12.79 10.16
C LEU A 131 9.68 14.13 10.18
N ALA A 132 10.43 15.23 10.24
CA ALA A 132 9.85 16.56 10.12
C ALA A 132 10.67 17.46 9.21
N CYS A 133 10.00 18.10 8.26
CA CYS A 133 10.62 19.09 7.38
C CYS A 133 9.62 20.21 7.04
N ASN A 134 10.14 21.38 6.71
CA ASN A 134 9.31 22.46 6.20
C ASN A 134 8.99 22.29 4.71
N ALA A 135 7.96 23.00 4.25
CA ALA A 135 7.38 22.84 2.93
C ALA A 135 8.30 23.31 1.79
N ASP A 136 9.21 24.24 2.04
CA ASP A 136 10.24 24.66 1.07
C ASP A 136 11.52 23.81 1.14
N GLY A 137 11.63 22.90 2.10
CA GLY A 137 12.77 21.99 2.28
C GLY A 137 14.05 22.65 2.81
N SER A 138 14.03 23.93 3.16
CA SER A 138 15.18 24.65 3.71
C SER A 138 15.59 24.16 5.10
N HIS A 139 14.66 23.55 5.84
CA HIS A 139 14.91 23.01 7.17
C HIS A 139 14.36 21.59 7.33
N LYS A 140 15.21 20.71 7.84
CA LYS A 140 14.90 19.32 8.18
C LYS A 140 15.32 19.07 9.62
N HIS A 141 14.38 18.64 10.45
CA HIS A 141 14.71 18.24 11.80
C HIS A 141 15.55 16.95 11.79
N LYS A 142 16.31 16.75 12.87
CA LYS A 142 16.95 15.47 13.13
C LYS A 142 15.86 14.39 13.26
N LEU A 143 16.20 13.17 12.84
CA LEU A 143 15.30 12.02 12.97
C LEU A 143 14.93 11.81 14.43
N PHE A 144 13.64 11.62 14.70
CA PHE A 144 13.16 11.19 16.00
C PHE A 144 13.01 9.67 15.97
N PHE A 145 13.61 8.98 16.94
CA PHE A 145 13.51 7.53 17.04
C PHE A 145 12.50 7.19 18.12
N ILE A 146 11.29 6.80 17.71
CA ILE A 146 10.23 6.37 18.59
C ILE A 146 10.30 4.85 18.68
N GLY A 147 10.63 4.32 19.84
CA GLY A 147 10.46 2.89 20.09
C GLY A 147 9.42 2.61 21.15
N HIS A 148 9.13 1.33 21.35
CA HIS A 148 7.97 0.91 22.14
C HIS A 148 8.22 0.91 23.66
N ALA A 149 9.47 0.74 24.07
CA ALA A 149 9.87 0.62 25.48
C ALA A 149 10.92 1.66 25.80
N ALA A 150 10.81 2.40 26.91
CA ALA A 150 11.81 3.41 27.32
C ALA A 150 13.26 2.86 27.35
N LYS A 151 13.40 1.55 27.57
CA LYS A 151 14.66 0.80 27.52
C LYS A 151 14.43 -0.47 26.69
N PRO A 152 14.53 -0.41 25.35
CA PRO A 152 14.29 -1.59 24.56
C PRO A 152 15.37 -2.64 24.85
N PRO A 153 15.04 -3.95 24.83
CA PRO A 153 16.01 -5.01 25.12
C PRO A 153 17.27 -4.94 24.24
N CYS A 154 17.14 -4.49 22.99
CA CYS A 154 18.27 -4.30 22.08
C CYS A 154 19.21 -3.15 22.48
N PHE A 155 18.80 -2.25 23.38
CA PHE A 155 19.66 -1.18 23.94
C PHE A 155 20.39 -1.64 25.22
N GLY A 156 20.31 -2.91 25.60
CA GLY A 156 21.01 -3.45 26.77
C GLY A 156 20.61 -2.75 28.08
N GLY A 157 19.34 -2.34 28.20
CA GLY A 157 18.81 -1.66 29.39
C GLY A 157 19.05 -0.15 29.45
N LYS A 158 19.58 0.46 28.38
CA LYS A 158 19.77 1.90 28.25
C LYS A 158 18.60 2.58 27.52
N THR A 159 18.38 3.86 27.78
CA THR A 159 17.41 4.69 27.05
C THR A 159 18.02 5.18 25.74
N GLY A 160 17.19 5.64 24.79
CA GLY A 160 17.71 6.25 23.56
C GLY A 160 18.57 7.49 23.84
N GLU A 161 18.24 8.27 24.89
CA GLU A 161 19.00 9.46 25.30
C GLU A 161 20.43 9.10 25.70
N GLN A 162 20.61 7.96 26.39
CA GLN A 162 21.93 7.44 26.75
C GLN A 162 22.74 6.96 25.53
N HIS A 163 22.09 6.79 24.37
CA HIS A 163 22.71 6.57 23.08
C HIS A 163 22.85 7.85 22.23
N GLY A 164 22.51 9.02 22.78
CA GLY A 164 22.57 10.30 22.08
C GLY A 164 21.38 10.58 21.16
N HIS A 165 20.28 9.84 21.33
CA HIS A 165 19.05 10.01 20.55
C HIS A 165 17.92 10.47 21.47
N TRP A 166 17.16 11.47 21.05
CA TRP A 166 15.89 11.76 21.72
C TRP A 166 14.91 10.64 21.36
N TYR A 167 14.39 9.95 22.39
CA TYR A 167 13.58 8.76 22.30
C TYR A 167 12.30 8.92 23.11
#